data_AF-A0A661TM48-F1
#
_entry.id   AF-A0A661TM48-F1
#
_cell.length_a   1.000
_cell.length_b   1.000
_cell.length_c   1.000
_cell.angle_alpha   90.00
_cell.angle_beta   90.00
_cell.angle_gamma   90.00
#
_symmetry.space_group_name_H-M   'P 1'
#
loop_
_entity.id
_entity.type
_entity.pdbx_description
1 polymer ?
#
loop_
_entity_poly.entity_id
_entity_poly.type
_entity_poly.pdbx_seq_one_letter_code
_entity_poly.pdbx_strand_id
1 'polypeptide(L)'
;MLFIRKELRERYPNIFKDNEIRSKGLNSEKYLKCEIEAYPPLTIECYYRDVTKAKKEGRNLALEGHEYMFKELNYNSLEEVNKKIANNEKK
;
A
#
# COMPACT_ATOMS: atom_id res chain seq x y z
N MET A 1 -3.76 -4.83 8.66
CA MET A 1 -3.56 -3.73 7.68
C MET A 1 -2.88 -2.48 8.23
N LEU A 2 -3.11 -2.08 9.49
CA LEU A 2 -2.44 -0.91 10.08
C LEU A 2 -0.90 -1.03 10.14
N PHE A 3 -0.40 -2.25 10.36
CA PHE A 3 1.04 -2.54 10.44
C PHE A 3 1.78 -2.30 9.11
N ILE A 4 1.20 -2.76 7.99
CA ILE A 4 1.77 -2.63 6.65
C ILE A 4 1.91 -1.16 6.21
N ARG A 5 0.91 -0.34 6.55
CA ARG A 5 0.96 1.10 6.28
C ARG A 5 2.00 1.82 7.13
N LYS A 6 2.26 1.34 8.35
CA LYS A 6 3.31 1.89 9.21
C LYS A 6 4.69 1.65 8.61
N GLU A 7 4.97 0.41 8.20
CA GLU A 7 6.25 0.04 7.58
C GLU A 7 6.55 0.85 6.31
N LEU A 8 5.56 1.01 5.41
CA LEU A 8 5.72 1.81 4.19
C LEU A 8 6.01 3.29 4.46
N ARG A 9 5.39 3.86 5.50
CA ARG A 9 5.64 5.25 5.90
C ARG A 9 7.05 5.44 6.48
N GLU A 10 7.50 4.51 7.31
CA GLU A 10 8.84 4.57 7.88
C GLU A 10 9.91 4.47 6.79
N ARG A 11 9.68 3.62 5.78
CA ARG A 11 10.64 3.40 4.70
C ARG A 11 10.59 4.45 3.59
N TYR A 12 9.40 4.94 3.23
CA TYR A 12 9.20 5.88 2.13
C TYR A 12 8.34 7.09 2.56
N PRO A 13 8.82 7.92 3.49
CA PRO A 13 8.03 8.99 4.11
C PRO A 13 7.60 10.09 3.12
N ASN A 14 8.32 10.28 2.02
CA ASN A 14 7.98 11.32 1.04
C ASN A 14 6.90 10.85 0.06
N ILE A 15 6.75 9.54 -0.13
CA ILE A 15 5.68 8.93 -0.95
C ILE A 15 4.40 8.81 -0.12
N PHE A 16 4.51 8.27 1.08
CA PHE A 16 3.37 7.98 1.95
C PHE A 16 3.28 9.01 3.08
N LYS A 17 2.92 10.24 2.75
CA LYS A 17 2.69 11.31 3.74
C LYS A 17 1.35 11.14 4.44
N ASP A 18 1.32 11.37 5.75
CA ASP A 18 0.07 11.54 6.47
C ASP A 18 -0.47 12.94 6.14
N ASN A 19 -1.54 13.00 5.36
CA ASN A 19 -2.30 14.22 5.22
C ASN A 19 -3.49 14.08 6.15
N GLU A 20 -3.45 14.74 7.31
CA GLU A 20 -4.58 14.83 8.26
C GLU A 20 -5.89 15.20 7.56
N ILE A 21 -5.81 15.96 6.45
CA ILE A 21 -6.96 16.38 5.64
C ILE A 21 -7.65 15.20 4.92
N ARG A 22 -6.91 14.17 4.45
CA ARG A 22 -7.51 12.97 3.83
C ARG A 22 -8.09 11.99 4.86
N SER A 23 -7.58 11.99 6.09
CA SER A 23 -7.99 11.02 7.12
C SER A 23 -9.35 11.35 7.74
N LYS A 24 -9.76 12.62 7.76
CA LYS A 24 -11.02 13.07 8.38
C LYS A 24 -12.31 12.60 7.68
N GLY A 25 -12.24 12.04 6.47
CA GLY A 25 -13.42 11.60 5.71
C GLY A 25 -13.41 10.14 5.22
N LEU A 26 -12.25 9.51 5.07
CA LEU A 26 -12.16 8.14 4.56
C LEU A 26 -11.80 7.16 5.69
N ASN A 27 -12.82 6.50 6.26
CA ASN A 27 -12.59 5.30 7.04
C ASN A 27 -12.19 4.17 6.10
N SER A 28 -10.88 4.03 5.87
CA SER A 28 -10.32 3.01 4.97
C SER A 28 -10.72 1.58 5.34
N GLU A 29 -11.01 1.30 6.62
CA GLU A 29 -11.50 -0.02 7.05
C GLU A 29 -12.94 -0.23 6.60
N LYS A 30 -13.78 0.81 6.68
CA LYS A 30 -15.17 0.76 6.20
C LYS A 30 -15.22 0.57 4.69
N TYR A 31 -14.42 1.33 3.92
CA TYR A 31 -14.36 1.17 2.46
C TYR A 31 -13.88 -0.22 2.06
N LEU A 32 -12.77 -0.68 2.64
CA LEU A 32 -12.25 -2.02 2.37
C LEU A 32 -13.27 -3.11 2.70
N LYS A 33 -13.99 -2.98 3.82
CA LYS A 33 -15.03 -3.93 4.19
C LYS A 33 -16.11 -4.00 3.11
N CYS A 34 -16.60 -2.86 2.65
CA CYS A 34 -17.58 -2.80 1.56
C CYS A 34 -17.05 -3.40 0.25
N GLU A 35 -15.77 -3.16 -0.10
CA GLU A 35 -15.14 -3.77 -1.28
C GLU A 35 -15.07 -5.30 -1.16
N ILE A 36 -14.68 -5.82 0.01
CA ILE A 36 -14.61 -7.26 0.25
C ILE A 36 -16.01 -7.90 0.18
N GLU A 37 -17.01 -7.26 0.77
CA GLU A 37 -18.41 -7.75 0.76
C GLU A 37 -19.01 -7.80 -0.65
N ALA A 38 -18.51 -6.99 -1.59
CA ALA A 38 -18.97 -6.98 -2.97
C ALA A 38 -18.37 -8.11 -3.83
N TYR A 39 -17.33 -8.82 -3.35
CA TYR A 39 -16.70 -9.89 -4.11
C TYR A 39 -17.44 -11.23 -4.01
N PRO A 40 -17.39 -12.08 -5.05
CA PRO A 40 -17.87 -13.46 -4.97
C PRO A 40 -17.13 -14.26 -3.89
N PRO A 41 -17.76 -15.26 -3.25
CA PRO A 41 -17.13 -16.09 -2.20
C PRO A 41 -15.79 -16.71 -2.62
N LEU A 42 -15.71 -17.22 -3.85
CA LEU A 42 -14.47 -17.81 -4.39
C LEU A 42 -13.30 -16.82 -4.41
N THR A 43 -13.56 -15.55 -4.74
CA THR A 43 -12.55 -14.49 -4.75
C THR A 43 -12.05 -14.21 -3.33
N ILE A 44 -12.95 -14.20 -2.35
CA ILE A 44 -12.62 -14.00 -0.94
C ILE A 44 -11.74 -15.15 -0.42
N GLU A 45 -12.06 -16.41 -0.78
CA GLU A 45 -11.26 -17.58 -0.41
C GLU A 45 -9.85 -17.53 -1.00
N CYS A 46 -9.73 -17.22 -2.30
CA CYS A 46 -8.44 -17.03 -2.96
C CYS A 46 -7.63 -15.90 -2.30
N TYR A 47 -8.26 -14.76 -2.05
CA TYR A 47 -7.62 -13.61 -1.40
C TYR A 47 -7.13 -13.98 0.02
N TYR A 48 -7.94 -14.68 0.80
CA TYR A 48 -7.57 -15.15 2.13
C TYR A 48 -6.36 -16.09 2.10
N ARG A 49 -6.34 -17.02 1.14
CA ARG A 49 -5.20 -17.93 0.94
C ARG A 49 -3.91 -17.17 0.64
N ASP A 50 -3.97 -16.19 -0.26
CA ASP A 50 -2.80 -15.44 -0.70
C ASP A 50 -2.26 -14.54 0.42
N VAL A 51 -3.14 -13.84 1.14
CA VAL A 51 -2.76 -13.04 2.32
C VAL A 51 -2.16 -13.92 3.43
N THR A 52 -2.75 -15.09 3.68
CA THR A 52 -2.26 -16.03 4.69
C THR A 52 -0.89 -16.58 4.32
N LYS A 53 -0.69 -16.93 3.04
CA LYS A 53 0.60 -17.40 2.52
C LYS A 53 1.66 -16.31 2.65
N ALA A 54 1.38 -15.10 2.18
CA ALA A 54 2.32 -13.98 2.29
C ALA A 54 2.69 -13.68 3.75
N LYS A 55 1.71 -13.73 4.66
CA LYS A 55 1.98 -13.57 6.10
C LYS A 55 2.94 -14.65 6.63
N LYS A 56 2.76 -15.91 6.24
CA LYS A 56 3.67 -17.01 6.62
C LYS A 56 5.08 -16.84 6.04
N GLU A 57 5.17 -16.31 4.83
CA GLU A 57 6.43 -16.05 4.13
C GLU A 57 7.12 -14.75 4.57
N GLY A 58 6.52 -13.97 5.48
CA GLY A 58 7.06 -12.67 5.90
C GLY A 58 7.00 -11.60 4.80
N ARG A 59 6.18 -11.81 3.77
CA ARG A 59 6.03 -10.92 2.63
C ARG A 59 5.02 -9.83 2.90
N ASN A 60 5.29 -8.64 2.37
CA ASN A 60 4.39 -7.49 2.44
C ASN A 60 3.74 -7.25 1.08
N LEU A 61 2.54 -7.80 0.88
CA LEU A 61 1.81 -7.69 -0.39
C LEU A 61 1.51 -6.25 -0.83
N ALA A 62 1.36 -5.31 0.12
CA ALA A 62 1.14 -3.92 -0.26
C ALA A 62 2.41 -3.28 -0.82
N LEU A 63 3.57 -3.61 -0.24
CA LEU A 63 4.87 -3.18 -0.79
C LEU A 63 5.08 -3.76 -2.19
N GLU A 64 4.86 -5.06 -2.36
CA GLU A 64 4.99 -5.73 -3.67
C GLU A 64 4.06 -5.11 -4.72
N GLY A 65 2.80 -4.82 -4.35
CA GLY A 65 1.85 -4.15 -5.23
C GLY A 65 2.29 -2.74 -5.63
N HIS A 66 2.87 -1.98 -4.70
CA HIS A 66 3.44 -0.67 -5.01
C HIS A 66 4.69 -0.80 -5.90
N GLU A 67 5.59 -1.74 -5.64
CA GLU A 67 6.76 -1.98 -6.49
C GLU A 67 6.36 -2.30 -7.92
N TYR A 68 5.34 -3.15 -8.10
CA TYR A 68 4.78 -3.46 -9.41
C TYR A 68 4.21 -2.20 -10.09
N MET A 69 3.35 -1.46 -9.41
CA MET A 69 2.72 -0.25 -9.96
C MET A 69 3.75 0.81 -10.36
N PHE A 70 4.79 1.03 -9.55
CA PHE A 70 5.82 2.02 -9.86
C PHE A 70 6.73 1.58 -11.03
N LYS A 71 6.97 0.27 -11.19
CA LYS A 71 7.64 -0.26 -12.39
C LYS A 71 6.83 0.01 -13.66
N GLU A 72 5.51 -0.18 -13.63
CA GLU A 72 4.62 0.16 -14.76
C GLU A 72 4.64 1.66 -15.08
N LEU A 73 4.90 2.50 -14.08
CA LEU A 73 5.09 3.94 -14.25
C LEU A 73 6.52 4.33 -14.70
N ASN A 74 7.33 3.36 -15.15
CA ASN A 74 8.73 3.52 -15.57
C ASN A 74 9.68 4.03 -14.46
N TYR A 75 9.38 3.76 -13.20
CA TYR A 75 10.33 3.95 -12.11
C TYR A 75 11.04 2.64 -11.78
N ASN A 76 12.34 2.72 -11.49
CA ASN A 76 13.13 1.51 -11.20
C ASN A 76 12.90 1.00 -9.77
N SER A 77 12.55 1.91 -8.84
CA SER A 77 12.25 1.55 -7.45
C SER A 77 11.43 2.63 -6.73
N LEU A 78 10.76 2.23 -5.64
CA LEU A 78 10.16 3.18 -4.70
C LEU A 78 11.21 4.10 -4.06
N GLU A 79 12.45 3.64 -3.88
CA GLU A 79 13.52 4.46 -3.32
C GLU A 79 13.88 5.65 -4.23
N GLU A 80 13.95 5.39 -5.53
CA GLU A 80 14.17 6.42 -6.56
C GLU A 80 13.08 7.50 -6.47
N VAL A 81 11.82 7.07 -6.41
CA VAL A 81 10.67 7.97 -6.33
C VAL A 81 10.71 8.78 -5.04
N ASN A 82 10.98 8.14 -3.90
CA ASN A 82 11.02 8.78 -2.59
C ASN A 82 12.08 9.89 -2.55
N LYS A 83 13.26 9.65 -3.14
CA LYS A 83 14.33 10.66 -3.27
C LYS A 83 13.95 11.78 -4.24
N LYS A 84 13.35 11.46 -5.38
CA LYS A 84 12.92 12.44 -6.39
C LYS A 84 11.92 13.44 -5.80
N ILE A 85 10.94 12.96 -5.03
CA ILE A 85 9.97 13.82 -4.33
C ILE A 85 10.70 14.70 -3.30
N ALA A 86 11.58 14.13 -2.47
CA ALA A 86 12.33 14.88 -1.47
C ALA A 86 13.20 16.01 -2.06
N ASN A 87 13.77 15.80 -3.25
CA ASN A 87 14.60 16.80 -3.92
C ASN A 87 13.78 17.89 -4.61
N ASN A 88 12.59 17.57 -5.12
CA ASN A 88 11.70 18.55 -5.73
C ASN A 88 11.08 19.51 -4.70
N GLU A 89 10.91 19.08 -3.45
CA GLU A 89 10.40 19.93 -2.36
C GLU A 89 11.46 20.88 -1.77
N LYS A 90 12.74 20.70 -2.10
CA LYS A 90 13.86 21.55 -1.65
C LYS A 90 14.24 22.67 -2.64
N LYS A 91 13.55 22.73 -3.79
CA LYS A 91 13.79 23.69 -4.87
C LYS A 91 12.70 24.76 -4.88
#